data_AF-A0A2G9U5C5-F1
#
_entry.id   AF-A0A2G9U5C5-F1
#
_cell.length_a   1.000
_cell.length_b   1.000
_cell.length_c   1.000
_cell.angle_alpha   90.00
_cell.angle_beta   90.00
_cell.angle_gamma   90.00
#
_symmetry.space_group_name_H-M   'P 1'
#
loop_
_entity.id
_entity.type
_entity.pdbx_description
1 polymer ?
#
loop_
_entity_poly.entity_id
_entity_poly.type
_entity_poly.pdbx_seq_one_letter_code
_entity_poly.pdbx_strand_id
1 'polypeptide(L)'
;VIASARNHPNACAKMIRALNEFRIRGVKTNIPFLLNVLQQPAFLDASVDTYFIDEHPNLFEFRRSQNRAQKLLSFLGEVQVNGPTTPLATNLKPAYVDPVVPAIRSGMFRTLF
;
A
#
# COMPACT_ATOMS: atom_id res chain seq x y z
N VAL A 1 -17.46 11.13 5.49
CA VAL A 1 -17.87 10.33 4.31
C VAL A 1 -19.15 9.61 4.68
N ILE A 2 -20.15 9.56 3.82
CA ILE A 2 -21.40 8.81 4.03
C ILE A 2 -21.58 7.86 2.84
N ALA A 3 -21.98 6.62 3.10
CA ALA A 3 -22.28 5.63 2.08
C ALA A 3 -23.67 5.04 2.31
N SER A 4 -24.44 4.86 1.24
CA SER A 4 -25.79 4.28 1.31
C SER A 4 -25.94 3.15 0.27
N ALA A 5 -26.64 2.10 0.66
CA ALA A 5 -26.97 0.94 -0.16
C ALA A 5 -28.23 0.24 0.36
N ARG A 6 -28.68 -0.79 -0.38
CA ARG A 6 -29.88 -1.57 -0.05
C ARG A 6 -29.77 -2.35 1.28
N ASN A 7 -28.56 -2.66 1.72
CA ASN A 7 -28.30 -3.34 2.99
C ASN A 7 -26.96 -2.89 3.58
N HIS A 8 -26.76 -3.20 4.86
CA HIS A 8 -25.58 -2.79 5.64
C HIS A 8 -24.25 -3.29 5.06
N PRO A 9 -24.10 -4.58 4.66
CA PRO A 9 -22.84 -5.05 4.05
C PRO A 9 -22.47 -4.30 2.77
N ASN A 10 -23.43 -3.98 1.91
CA ASN A 10 -23.16 -3.20 0.69
C ASN A 10 -22.80 -1.74 1.00
N ALA A 11 -23.38 -1.15 2.05
CA ALA A 11 -23.01 0.19 2.49
C ALA A 11 -21.58 0.21 3.06
N CYS A 12 -21.22 -0.80 3.85
CA CYS A 12 -19.86 -1.01 4.35
C CYS A 12 -18.86 -1.19 3.19
N ALA A 13 -19.17 -2.03 2.20
CA ALA A 13 -18.31 -2.22 1.02
C ALA A 13 -18.08 -0.91 0.24
N LYS A 14 -19.13 -0.09 0.05
CA LYS A 14 -19.00 1.24 -0.56
C LYS A 14 -18.10 2.17 0.28
N MET A 15 -18.26 2.16 1.60
CA MET A 15 -17.44 2.96 2.51
C MET A 15 -15.97 2.53 2.45
N ILE A 16 -15.70 1.22 2.50
CA ILE A 16 -14.34 0.66 2.39
C ILE A 16 -13.68 1.11 1.08
N ARG A 17 -14.40 1.02 -0.05
CA ARG A 17 -13.91 1.50 -1.35
C ARG A 17 -13.55 2.98 -1.30
N ALA A 18 -14.48 3.81 -0.81
CA ALA A 18 -14.26 5.25 -0.71
C ALA A 18 -13.03 5.57 0.15
N LEU A 19 -12.89 4.95 1.33
CA LEU A 19 -11.74 5.12 2.23
C LEU A 19 -10.42 4.67 1.61
N ASN A 20 -10.41 3.58 0.84
CA ASN A 20 -9.21 3.10 0.12
C ASN A 20 -8.80 4.02 -1.03
N GLU A 21 -9.75 4.74 -1.63
CA GLU A 21 -9.50 5.70 -2.71
C GLU A 21 -9.02 7.07 -2.18
N PHE A 22 -9.32 7.41 -0.91
CA PHE A 22 -8.81 8.65 -0.32
C PHE A 22 -7.27 8.69 -0.32
N ARG A 23 -6.72 9.81 -0.80
CA ARG A 23 -5.28 10.10 -0.84
C ARG A 23 -5.02 11.39 -0.08
N ILE A 24 -4.95 11.29 1.25
CA ILE A 24 -4.62 12.41 2.13
C ILE A 24 -3.11 12.34 2.45
N ARG A 25 -2.40 13.45 2.31
CA ARG A 25 -0.96 13.56 2.56
C ARG A 25 -0.70 14.75 3.50
N GLY A 26 0.42 14.71 4.23
CA GLY A 26 0.82 15.78 5.16
C GLY A 26 0.27 15.68 6.58
N VAL A 27 -0.78 14.88 6.79
CA VAL A 27 -1.37 14.64 8.12
C VAL A 27 -1.67 13.16 8.33
N LYS A 28 -1.61 12.70 9.59
CA LYS A 28 -2.06 11.36 9.98
C LYS A 28 -3.59 11.34 9.98
N THR A 29 -4.17 10.22 9.57
CA THR A 29 -5.63 10.04 9.52
C THR A 29 -6.03 8.76 10.25
N ASN A 30 -7.29 8.68 10.69
CA ASN A 30 -7.88 7.50 11.30
C ASN A 30 -8.41 6.48 10.27
N ILE A 31 -8.10 6.64 8.98
CA ILE A 31 -8.58 5.76 7.90
C ILE A 31 -8.22 4.28 8.17
N PRO A 32 -7.00 3.90 8.59
CA PRO A 32 -6.68 2.50 8.87
C PRO A 32 -7.57 1.89 9.97
N PHE A 33 -7.88 2.66 11.02
CA PHE A 33 -8.78 2.22 12.08
C PHE A 33 -10.20 2.01 11.57
N LEU A 34 -10.74 2.96 10.79
CA LEU A 34 -12.07 2.83 10.20
C LEU A 34 -12.18 1.62 9.25
N LEU A 35 -11.12 1.35 8.48
CA LEU A 35 -11.07 0.15 7.63
C LEU A 35 -11.11 -1.13 8.45
N ASN A 36 -10.36 -1.19 9.56
CA ASN A 36 -10.38 -2.34 10.47
C ASN A 36 -11.79 -2.55 11.06
N VAL A 37 -12.48 -1.48 11.49
CA VAL A 37 -13.85 -1.54 12.02
C VAL A 37 -14.82 -2.08 10.97
N LEU A 38 -14.81 -1.53 9.75
CA LEU A 38 -15.72 -1.91 8.67
C LEU A 38 -15.51 -3.35 8.17
N GLN A 39 -14.40 -3.98 8.53
CA GLN A 39 -14.06 -5.37 8.17
C GLN A 39 -14.29 -6.36 9.32
N GLN A 40 -14.62 -5.90 10.54
CA GLN A 40 -14.93 -6.80 11.65
C GLN A 40 -16.27 -7.51 11.43
N PRO A 41 -16.35 -8.84 11.63
CA PRO A 41 -17.60 -9.58 11.52
C PRO A 41 -18.74 -9.01 12.37
N ALA A 42 -18.47 -8.69 13.65
CA ALA A 42 -19.48 -8.11 14.55
C ALA A 42 -20.05 -6.78 14.01
N PHE A 43 -19.22 -5.95 13.38
CA PHE A 43 -19.69 -4.71 12.76
C PHE A 43 -20.51 -4.98 11.50
N LEU A 44 -20.12 -5.94 10.67
CA LEU A 44 -20.84 -6.32 9.44
C LEU A 44 -22.20 -6.96 9.73
N ASP A 45 -22.32 -7.69 10.83
CA ASP A 45 -23.56 -8.32 11.29
C ASP A 45 -24.43 -7.38 12.14
N ALA A 46 -23.98 -6.13 12.34
CA ALA A 46 -24.61 -5.12 13.18
C ALA A 46 -24.81 -5.53 14.65
N SER A 47 -24.01 -6.48 15.15
CA SER A 47 -24.00 -6.97 16.52
C SER A 47 -22.94 -6.26 17.36
N VAL A 48 -23.07 -4.93 17.48
CA VAL A 48 -22.13 -4.08 18.23
C VAL A 48 -22.85 -3.29 19.32
N ASP A 49 -22.15 -3.07 20.43
CA ASP A 49 -22.59 -2.23 21.53
C ASP A 49 -21.56 -1.11 21.80
N THR A 50 -21.70 -0.41 22.93
CA THR A 50 -20.78 0.67 23.31
C THR A 50 -19.39 0.20 23.73
N TYR A 51 -19.22 -1.09 24.06
CA TYR A 51 -17.95 -1.68 24.46
C TYR A 51 -17.18 -2.30 23.29
N PHE A 52 -17.82 -2.45 22.12
CA PHE A 52 -17.24 -3.04 20.91
C PHE A 52 -15.77 -2.63 20.64
N ILE A 53 -15.45 -1.34 20.74
CA ILE A 53 -14.08 -0.87 20.46
C ILE A 53 -13.08 -1.35 21.53
N ASP A 54 -13.49 -1.34 22.80
CA ASP A 54 -12.65 -1.74 23.94
C ASP A 54 -12.38 -3.25 23.94
N GLU A 55 -13.34 -4.05 23.48
CA GLU A 55 -13.25 -5.52 23.39
C GLU A 55 -12.43 -6.00 22.18
N HIS A 56 -12.17 -5.14 21.20
CA HIS A 56 -11.46 -5.49 19.96
C HIS A 56 -10.15 -4.69 19.81
N PRO A 57 -9.11 -4.94 20.65
CA PRO A 57 -7.84 -4.20 20.59
C PRO A 57 -7.12 -4.39 19.25
N ASN A 58 -7.40 -5.47 18.52
CA ASN A 58 -6.88 -5.73 17.18
C ASN A 58 -7.32 -4.66 16.16
N LEU A 59 -8.36 -3.86 16.44
CA LEU A 59 -8.74 -2.70 15.63
C LEU A 59 -7.60 -1.67 15.49
N PHE A 60 -6.66 -1.65 16.44
CA PHE A 60 -5.50 -0.75 16.43
C PHE A 60 -4.25 -1.35 15.77
N GLU A 61 -4.34 -2.59 15.27
CA GLU A 61 -3.26 -3.21 14.50
C GLU A 61 -3.28 -2.70 13.05
N PHE A 62 -2.39 -1.75 12.75
CA PHE A 62 -2.36 -1.11 11.45
C PHE A 62 -1.27 -1.70 10.54
N ARG A 63 -1.68 -2.16 9.37
CA ARG A 63 -0.75 -2.50 8.29
C ARG A 63 -0.15 -1.21 7.72
N ARG A 64 1.19 -1.08 7.80
CA ARG A 64 1.88 0.07 7.18
C ARG A 64 1.74 0.02 5.66
N SER A 65 1.11 1.04 5.09
CA SER A 65 1.05 1.21 3.64
C SER A 65 2.45 1.34 3.06
N GLN A 66 2.71 0.58 1.99
CA GLN A 66 3.97 0.61 1.27
C GLN A 66 3.92 1.77 0.26
N ASN A 67 4.35 2.96 0.69
CA ASN A 67 4.45 4.17 -0.16
C ASN A 67 5.59 4.06 -1.21
N ARG A 68 5.57 3.01 -2.05
CA ARG A 68 6.65 2.66 -2.98
C ARG A 68 6.86 3.71 -4.06
N ALA A 69 5.76 4.16 -4.69
CA ALA A 69 5.84 5.18 -5.74
C ALA A 69 6.46 6.49 -5.22
N GLN A 70 6.07 6.94 -4.02
CA GLN A 70 6.65 8.13 -3.42
C GLN A 70 8.14 7.96 -3.14
N LYS A 71 8.55 6.80 -2.57
CA LYS A 71 9.96 6.49 -2.33
C LYS A 71 10.77 6.51 -3.63
N LEU A 72 10.21 5.96 -4.71
CA LEU A 72 10.85 5.96 -6.03
C LEU A 72 10.99 7.38 -6.59
N LEU A 73 9.94 8.19 -6.52
CA LEU A 73 9.99 9.58 -6.97
C LEU A 73 10.99 10.41 -6.16
N SER A 74 11.02 10.24 -4.84
CA SER A 74 12.01 10.88 -3.99
C SER A 74 13.43 10.47 -4.38
N PHE A 75 13.67 9.19 -4.63
CA PHE A 75 14.97 8.70 -5.08
C PHE A 75 15.37 9.28 -6.44
N LEU A 76 14.46 9.28 -7.42
CA LEU A 76 14.73 9.85 -8.75
C LEU A 76 15.02 11.35 -8.65
N GLY A 77 14.26 12.09 -7.85
CA GLY A 77 14.49 13.52 -7.61
C GLY A 77 15.86 13.77 -6.98
N GLU A 78 16.22 12.98 -5.97
CA GLU A 78 17.53 13.06 -5.30
C GLU A 78 18.68 12.84 -6.30
N VAL A 79 18.63 11.77 -7.09
CA VAL A 79 19.67 11.44 -8.07
C VAL A 79 19.76 12.47 -9.19
N GLN A 80 18.63 13.02 -9.64
CA GLN A 80 18.62 14.05 -10.69
C GLN A 80 19.21 15.38 -10.22
N VAL A 81 18.98 15.77 -8.95
CA VAL A 81 19.45 17.05 -8.41
C VAL A 81 20.88 16.95 -7.87
N ASN A 82 21.19 15.90 -7.11
CA ASN A 82 22.45 15.75 -6.38
C ASN A 82 23.44 14.79 -7.07
N GLY A 83 23.01 14.11 -8.14
CA GLY A 83 23.79 13.07 -8.80
C GLY A 83 23.75 11.72 -8.06
N PRO A 84 24.21 10.63 -8.69
CA PRO A 84 24.32 9.33 -8.04
C PRO A 84 25.43 9.34 -6.98
N THR A 85 25.20 8.71 -5.83
CA THR A 85 26.21 8.56 -4.76
C THR A 85 27.35 7.61 -5.17
N THR A 86 27.08 6.70 -6.10
CA THR A 86 28.08 5.74 -6.58
C THR A 86 28.93 6.39 -7.67
N PRO A 87 30.25 6.53 -7.48
CA PRO A 87 31.13 7.02 -8.53
C PRO A 87 31.13 6.07 -9.72
N LEU A 88 31.05 6.62 -10.93
CA LEU A 88 31.17 5.83 -12.14
C LEU A 88 32.62 5.37 -12.30
N ALA A 89 32.82 4.12 -12.74
CA ALA A 89 34.15 3.58 -13.01
C ALA A 89 34.84 4.28 -14.19
N THR A 90 34.05 4.91 -15.08
CA THR A 90 34.54 5.67 -16.23
C THR A 90 33.69 6.92 -16.44
N ASN A 91 34.23 7.90 -17.16
CA ASN A 91 33.51 9.12 -17.55
C ASN A 91 32.71 8.95 -18.86
N LEU A 92 32.67 7.73 -19.42
CA LEU A 92 31.95 7.45 -20.67
C LEU A 92 30.45 7.33 -20.37
N LYS A 93 29.62 7.94 -21.20
CA LYS A 93 28.17 7.72 -21.12
C LYS A 93 27.86 6.26 -21.43
N PRO A 94 26.94 5.61 -20.68
CA PRO A 94 26.48 4.27 -21.01
C PRO A 94 25.98 4.19 -22.45
N ALA A 95 26.32 3.11 -23.15
CA ALA A 95 25.77 2.85 -24.48
C ALA A 95 24.27 2.55 -24.38
N TYR A 96 23.48 3.10 -25.32
CA TYR A 96 22.08 2.71 -25.47
C TYR A 96 22.02 1.39 -26.23
N VAL A 97 21.81 0.29 -25.51
CA VAL A 97 21.66 -1.06 -26.06
C VAL A 97 20.37 -1.62 -25.51
N ASP A 98 19.50 -2.16 -26.38
CA ASP A 98 18.37 -2.98 -25.94
C ASP A 98 18.89 -4.41 -25.70
N PRO A 99 19.09 -4.85 -24.45
CA PRO A 99 19.66 -6.16 -24.17
C PRO A 99 18.67 -7.26 -24.54
N VAL A 100 19.14 -8.29 -25.24
CA VAL A 100 18.34 -9.49 -25.50
C VAL A 100 18.25 -10.29 -24.21
N VAL A 101 17.05 -10.40 -23.64
CA VAL A 101 16.81 -11.26 -22.47
C VAL A 101 16.97 -12.72 -22.88
N PRO A 102 17.88 -13.51 -22.26
CA PRO A 102 18.11 -14.89 -22.65
C PRO A 102 16.90 -15.77 -22.31
N ALA A 103 16.61 -16.76 -23.16
CA ALA A 103 15.56 -17.73 -22.90
C ALA A 103 15.96 -18.65 -21.73
N ILE A 104 15.29 -18.50 -20.58
CA ILE A 104 15.42 -19.42 -19.44
C ILE A 104 14.42 -20.58 -19.58
N ARG A 105 14.86 -21.83 -19.34
CA ARG A 105 13.93 -22.97 -19.23
C ARG A 105 13.09 -22.78 -17.96
N SER A 106 11.78 -22.56 -18.12
CA SER A 106 10.82 -22.55 -17.02
C SER A 106 10.88 -23.88 -16.26
N GLY A 107 11.53 -23.90 -15.09
CA GLY A 107 11.61 -25.09 -14.22
C GLY A 107 12.95 -25.34 -13.51
N MET A 108 14.03 -24.63 -13.86
CA MET A 108 15.36 -24.89 -13.28
C MET A 108 15.81 -23.83 -12.27
N PHE A 109 14.90 -23.35 -11.43
CA PHE A 109 15.25 -22.68 -10.17
C PHE A 109 14.92 -23.60 -9.00
N ARG A 110 15.67 -24.70 -8.89
CA ARG A 110 15.88 -25.33 -7.58
C ARG A 110 17.05 -24.60 -6.93
N THR A 111 16.73 -24.00 -5.80
CA THR A 111 17.58 -23.31 -4.84
C THR A 111 18.94 -24.00 -4.64
N LEU A 112 20.01 -23.26 -4.89
CA LEU A 112 21.33 -23.46 -4.29
C LEU A 112 21.75 -22.12 -3.67
N PHE A 113 21.06 -21.73 -2.60
CA PHE A 113 21.53 -20.83 -1.54
C PHE A 113 20.72 -21.14 -0.29
#